data_AF-A0A2T4NUX2-F1
#
_entry.id   AF-A0A2T4NUX2-F1
#
_cell.length_a   1.000
_cell.length_b   1.000
_cell.length_c   1.000
_cell.angle_alpha   90.00
_cell.angle_beta   90.00
_cell.angle_gamma   90.00
#
_symmetry.space_group_name_H-M   'P 1'
#
loop_
_entity.id
_entity.type
_entity.pdbx_description
1 polymer ?
#
loop_
_entity_poly.entity_id
_entity_poly.type
_entity_poly.pdbx_seq_one_letter_code
_entity_poly.pdbx_strand_id
1 'polypeptide(L)'
;MLSALLGMHDDLALAERSIDFHRDHLARLIHPERQIGPHEVSHLLDGTRRLAEAVAVREVQAKSVAAVLQSLARVPAPTPVPPAPSPPAPAPPLAAPSPAQSR
;
A
#
# COMPACT_ATOMS: atom_id res chain seq x y z
N MET A 1 5.00 11.15 -14.44
CA MET A 1 4.49 10.32 -13.32
C MET A 1 4.41 8.85 -13.71
N LEU A 2 3.69 8.48 -14.78
CA LEU A 2 3.68 7.11 -15.30
C LEU A 2 5.09 6.58 -15.62
N SER A 3 5.93 7.39 -16.28
CA SER A 3 7.33 7.06 -16.55
C SER A 3 8.14 6.74 -15.28
N ALA A 4 7.89 7.44 -14.18
CA ALA A 4 8.56 7.18 -12.90
C ALA A 4 8.08 5.86 -12.27
N LEU A 5 6.79 5.56 -12.34
CA LEU A 5 6.25 4.27 -11.90
C LEU A 5 6.81 3.10 -12.73
N LEU A 6 6.96 3.28 -14.03
CA LEU A 6 7.59 2.29 -14.91
C LEU A 6 9.07 2.09 -14.56
N GLY A 7 9.82 3.17 -14.35
CA GLY A 7 11.21 3.08 -13.90
C GLY A 7 11.36 2.35 -12.56
N MET A 8 10.48 2.66 -11.59
CA MET A 8 10.48 1.95 -10.30
C MET A 8 10.09 0.47 -10.43
N HIS A 9 9.23 0.12 -11.40
CA HIS A 9 8.90 -1.27 -11.72
C HIS A 9 10.10 -2.01 -12.32
N ASP A 10 10.81 -1.38 -13.27
CA ASP A 10 12.02 -1.94 -13.87
C ASP A 10 13.11 -2.18 -12.83
N ASP A 11 13.30 -1.22 -11.93
CA ASP A 11 14.22 -1.30 -10.79
C ASP A 11 13.86 -2.47 -9.85
N LEU A 12 12.57 -2.65 -9.55
CA LEU A 12 12.07 -3.79 -8.76
C LEU A 12 12.30 -5.13 -9.47
N ALA A 13 11.99 -5.19 -10.77
CA ALA A 13 12.20 -6.39 -11.58
C ALA A 13 13.69 -6.74 -11.73
N LEU A 14 14.58 -5.75 -11.69
CA LEU A 14 16.02 -5.96 -11.67
C LEU A 14 16.47 -6.53 -10.32
N ALA A 15 15.96 -6.01 -9.20
CA ALA A 15 16.27 -6.54 -7.87
C ALA A 15 15.81 -8.00 -7.71
N GLU A 16 14.63 -8.35 -8.22
CA GLU A 16 14.12 -9.73 -8.21
C GLU A 16 15.01 -10.68 -9.03
N ARG A 17 15.42 -10.27 -10.24
CA ARG A 17 16.38 -11.04 -11.05
C ARG A 17 17.74 -11.21 -10.37
N SER A 18 18.20 -10.20 -9.63
CA SER A 18 19.44 -10.27 -8.85
C SER A 18 19.34 -11.29 -7.70
N ILE A 19 18.19 -11.35 -7.01
CA ILE A 19 17.92 -12.34 -5.97
C ILE A 19 17.97 -13.75 -6.56
N ASP A 20 17.29 -13.99 -7.68
CA ASP A 20 17.30 -15.30 -8.35
C ASP A 20 18.71 -15.71 -8.74
N PHE A 21 19.48 -14.79 -9.34
CA PHE A 21 20.88 -15.02 -9.70
C PHE A 21 21.75 -15.43 -8.50
N HIS A 22 21.68 -14.68 -7.40
CA HIS A 22 22.47 -14.96 -6.20
C HIS A 22 22.03 -16.26 -5.52
N ARG A 23 20.71 -16.52 -5.47
CA ARG A 23 20.16 -17.77 -4.93
C ARG A 23 20.61 -18.97 -5.74
N ASP A 24 20.53 -18.91 -7.07
CA ASP A 24 20.93 -20.01 -7.95
C ASP A 24 22.45 -20.25 -7.90
N HIS A 25 23.25 -19.18 -7.78
CA HIS A 25 24.68 -19.29 -7.55
C HIS A 25 25.00 -20.00 -6.23
N LEU A 26 24.34 -19.61 -5.12
CA LEU A 26 24.50 -20.28 -3.83
C LEU A 26 24.05 -21.73 -3.88
N ALA A 27 22.92 -22.04 -4.54
CA ALA A 27 22.41 -23.39 -4.69
C ALA A 27 23.42 -24.33 -5.37
N ARG A 28 24.18 -23.82 -6.36
CA ARG A 28 25.27 -24.57 -7.00
C ARG A 28 26.45 -24.81 -6.06
N LEU A 29 26.75 -23.88 -5.16
CA LEU A 29 27.86 -24.00 -4.20
C LEU A 29 27.56 -24.96 -3.05
N ILE A 30 26.31 -25.02 -2.59
CA ILE A 30 25.87 -25.85 -1.45
C ILE A 30 25.36 -27.24 -1.84
N HIS A 31 25.66 -27.70 -3.06
CA HIS A 31 25.15 -28.96 -3.54
C HIS A 31 25.58 -30.11 -2.62
N PRO A 32 24.66 -31.00 -2.19
CA PRO A 32 24.91 -31.95 -1.11
C PRO A 32 26.03 -32.96 -1.40
N GLU A 33 26.35 -33.19 -2.67
CA GLU A 33 27.45 -34.06 -3.09
C GLU A 33 28.82 -33.35 -3.14
N ARG A 34 28.85 -32.03 -2.92
CA ARG A 34 30.04 -31.20 -3.07
C ARG A 34 30.67 -30.92 -1.70
N GLN A 35 31.96 -31.25 -1.54
CA GLN A 35 32.71 -30.84 -0.35
C GLN A 35 33.04 -29.36 -0.43
N ILE A 36 32.72 -28.62 0.62
CA ILE A 36 32.99 -27.18 0.71
C ILE A 36 34.41 -26.96 1.22
N GLY A 37 35.27 -26.42 0.37
CA GLY A 37 36.65 -26.08 0.73
C GLY A 37 36.75 -24.80 1.59
N PRO A 38 37.88 -24.55 2.28
CA PRO A 38 38.06 -23.36 3.12
C PRO A 38 37.87 -22.02 2.39
N HIS A 39 38.33 -21.93 1.14
CA HIS A 39 38.15 -20.74 0.29
C HIS A 39 36.71 -20.58 -0.21
N GLU A 40 35.97 -21.68 -0.32
CA GLU A 40 34.58 -21.68 -0.76
C GLU A 40 33.64 -21.18 0.35
N VAL A 41 34.02 -21.36 1.62
CA VAL A 41 33.31 -20.76 2.76
C VAL A 41 33.28 -19.24 2.62
N SER A 42 34.38 -18.60 2.23
CA SER A 42 34.42 -17.15 2.00
C SER A 42 33.52 -16.73 0.84
N HIS A 43 33.50 -17.50 -0.26
CA HIS A 43 32.60 -17.24 -1.38
C HIS A 43 31.12 -17.44 -1.01
N LEU A 44 30.82 -18.40 -0.14
CA LEU A 44 29.47 -18.64 0.36
C LEU A 44 29.01 -17.51 1.29
N LEU A 45 29.89 -17.00 2.16
CA LEU A 45 29.62 -15.84 2.99
C LEU A 45 29.44 -14.56 2.15
N ASP A 46 30.27 -14.33 1.13
CA ASP A 46 30.10 -13.20 0.22
C ASP A 46 28.81 -13.34 -0.61
N GLY A 47 28.52 -14.53 -1.11
CA GLY A 47 27.31 -14.81 -1.88
C GLY A 47 26.03 -14.62 -1.06
N THR A 48 26.01 -15.09 0.20
CA THR A 48 24.87 -14.89 1.12
C THR A 48 24.71 -13.43 1.49
N ARG A 49 25.82 -12.70 1.69
CA ARG A 49 25.78 -11.24 1.89
C ARG A 49 25.15 -10.52 0.68
N ARG A 50 25.61 -10.81 -0.54
CA ARG A 50 25.06 -10.21 -1.76
C ARG A 50 23.58 -10.53 -1.96
N LEU A 51 23.16 -11.76 -1.64
CA LEU A 51 21.75 -12.14 -1.64
C LEU A 51 20.94 -11.28 -0.65
N ALA A 52 21.43 -11.10 0.58
CA ALA A 52 20.77 -10.27 1.58
C ALA A 52 20.68 -8.80 1.16
N GLU A 53 21.73 -8.26 0.54
CA GLU A 53 21.74 -6.90 -0.02
C GLU A 53 20.70 -6.75 -1.14
N ALA A 54 20.60 -7.72 -2.07
CA ALA A 54 19.60 -7.71 -3.13
C ALA A 54 18.16 -7.77 -2.58
N VAL A 55 17.91 -8.59 -1.55
CA VAL A 55 16.62 -8.65 -0.85
C VAL A 55 16.30 -7.31 -0.18
N ALA A 56 17.27 -6.68 0.48
CA ALA A 56 17.07 -5.38 1.10
C ALA A 56 16.69 -4.30 0.08
N VAL A 57 17.34 -4.27 -1.09
CA VAL A 57 17.00 -3.35 -2.18
C VAL A 57 15.57 -3.59 -2.68
N ARG A 58 15.20 -4.85 -2.93
CA ARG A 58 13.84 -5.23 -3.34
C ARG A 58 12.80 -4.74 -2.35
N GLU A 59 13.02 -4.94 -1.05
CA GLU A 59 12.10 -4.51 0.01
C GLU A 59 11.94 -2.98 0.07
N VAL A 60 13.04 -2.24 -0.10
CA VAL A 60 12.98 -0.77 -0.18
C VAL A 60 12.17 -0.32 -1.39
N GLN A 61 12.46 -0.87 -2.57
CA GLN A 61 11.74 -0.54 -3.81
C GLN A 61 10.25 -0.89 -3.71
N ALA A 62 9.90 -2.06 -3.18
CA ALA A 62 8.52 -2.47 -2.98
C ALA A 62 7.76 -1.49 -2.07
N LYS A 63 8.38 -1.06 -0.95
CA LYS A 63 7.80 -0.06 -0.05
C LYS A 63 7.63 1.29 -0.74
N SER A 64 8.63 1.75 -1.50
CA SER A 64 8.56 3.01 -2.23
C SER A 64 7.46 2.99 -3.30
N VAL A 65 7.37 1.92 -4.10
CA VAL A 65 6.31 1.75 -5.11
C VAL A 65 4.93 1.73 -4.45
N ALA A 66 4.77 0.97 -3.37
CA ALA A 66 3.50 0.91 -2.64
C ALA A 66 3.09 2.30 -2.12
N ALA A 67 4.01 3.06 -1.52
CA ALA A 67 3.74 4.41 -1.04
C ALA A 67 3.32 5.35 -2.18
N VAL A 68 3.99 5.29 -3.34
CA VAL A 68 3.60 6.09 -4.51
C VAL A 68 2.21 5.70 -4.99
N LEU A 69 1.93 4.42 -5.17
CA LEU A 69 0.59 3.95 -5.58
C LEU A 69 -0.50 4.37 -4.59
N GLN A 70 -0.21 4.31 -3.29
CA GLN A 70 -1.14 4.72 -2.24
C GLN A 70 -1.37 6.23 -2.22
N SER A 71 -0.35 7.04 -2.50
CA SER A 71 -0.51 8.50 -2.67
C SER A 71 -1.32 8.89 -3.90
N LEU A 72 -1.36 8.04 -4.92
CA LEU A 72 -2.16 8.22 -6.13
C LEU A 72 -3.59 7.66 -6.00
N ALA A 73 -3.85 6.83 -4.99
CA ALA A 73 -5.17 6.26 -4.76
C ALA A 73 -6.17 7.37 -4.41
N ARG A 74 -7.35 7.34 -5.07
CA ARG A 74 -8.39 8.34 -4.87
C ARG A 74 -9.02 8.17 -3.49
N VAL A 75 -9.07 9.25 -2.70
CA VAL A 75 -9.82 9.29 -1.44
C VAL A 75 -11.30 9.05 -1.74
N PRO A 76 -11.99 8.11 -1.07
CA PRO A 76 -13.43 7.95 -1.22
C PRO A 76 -14.12 9.29 -0.94
N ALA A 77 -15.01 9.72 -1.83
CA ALA A 77 -15.80 10.92 -1.60
C ALA A 77 -16.55 10.76 -0.26
N PRO A 78 -16.59 11.79 0.60
CA PRO A 78 -17.35 11.72 1.83
C PRO A 78 -18.79 11.33 1.52
N THR A 79 -19.29 10.31 2.21
CA THR A 79 -20.67 9.84 2.08
C THR A 79 -21.60 11.04 2.31
N PRO A 80 -22.51 11.37 1.39
CA PRO A 80 -23.44 12.47 1.59
C PRO A 80 -24.26 12.19 2.84
N VAL A 81 -24.14 13.06 3.85
CA VAL A 81 -24.97 13.03 5.05
C VAL A 81 -26.40 13.31 4.60
N PRO A 82 -27.39 12.47 4.96
CA PRO A 82 -28.79 12.75 4.66
C PRO A 82 -29.15 14.15 5.19
N PRO A 83 -29.90 14.98 4.42
CA PRO A 83 -30.36 16.26 4.92
C PRO A 83 -31.14 16.04 6.22
N ALA A 84 -30.86 16.87 7.23
CA ALA A 84 -31.56 16.81 8.50
C ALA A 84 -33.08 16.89 8.28
N PRO A 85 -33.91 16.12 9.00
CA PRO A 85 -35.35 16.17 8.85
C PRO A 85 -35.86 17.58 9.10
N SER A 86 -36.68 18.10 8.18
CA SER A 86 -37.29 19.42 8.30
C SER A 86 -38.07 19.55 9.63
N PRO A 87 -37.99 20.70 10.32
CA PRO A 87 -38.72 20.90 11.56
C PRO A 87 -40.25 20.79 11.32
N PRO A 88 -41.02 20.30 12.30
CA PRO A 88 -42.46 20.18 12.17
C PRO A 88 -43.12 21.54 11.92
N ALA A 89 -44.12 21.54 11.03
CA ALA A 89 -44.84 22.75 10.66
C ALA A 89 -45.53 23.40 11.88
N PRO A 90 -45.60 24.75 11.93
CA PRO A 90 -46.28 25.45 13.02
C PRO A 90 -47.76 25.04 13.12
N ALA A 91 -48.25 24.88 14.34
CA ALA A 91 -49.65 24.57 14.59
C ALA A 91 -50.57 25.72 14.09
N PRO A 92 -51.75 25.41 13.53
CA PRO A 92 -52.68 26.42 13.05
C PRO A 92 -53.17 27.30 14.22
N PRO A 93 -53.39 28.61 13.99
CA PRO A 93 -53.84 29.52 15.04
C PRO A 93 -55.25 29.15 15.51
N LEU A 94 -55.43 29.14 16.84
CA LEU A 94 -56.71 28.87 17.48
C LEU A 94 -57.67 30.05 17.23
N ALA A 95 -58.89 29.75 16.78
CA ALA A 95 -59.90 30.78 16.52
C ALA A 95 -60.27 31.54 17.81
N ALA A 96 -60.35 32.86 17.71
CA ALA A 96 -60.73 33.73 18.82
C ALA A 96 -62.23 33.58 19.15
N PRO A 97 -62.63 33.58 20.43
CA PRO A 97 -64.03 33.54 20.80
C PRO A 97 -64.74 34.87 20.46
N SER A 98 -65.87 34.77 19.76
CA SER A 98 -66.75 35.92 19.47
C SER A 98 -67.39 36.45 20.77
N PRO A 99 -67.46 37.78 20.97
CA PRO A 99 -68.21 38.34 22.09
C PRO A 99 -69.71 38.20 21.83
N ALA A 100 -70.41 37.53 22.73
CA ALA A 100 -71.88 37.52 22.76
C ALA A 100 -72.38 38.91 23.18
N GLN A 101 -73.19 39.54 22.33
CA GLN A 101 -73.86 40.81 22.63
C GLN A 101 -75.02 40.57 23.61
N SER A 102 -74.98 41.26 24.74
CA SER A 102 -76.06 41.33 25.75
C SER A 102 -77.27 42.08 25.19
N ARG A 103 -78.49 41.64 25.55
CA ARG A 103 -79.75 42.36 25.32
C ARG A 103 -80.48 42.57 26.63
#